data_AF-A0A6A6XXV3-F1
#
_entry.id   AF-A0A6A6XXV3-F1
#
_cell.length_a   1.000
_cell.length_b   1.000
_cell.length_c   1.000
_cell.angle_alpha   90.00
_cell.angle_beta   90.00
_cell.angle_gamma   90.00
#
_symmetry.space_group_name_H-M   'P 1'
#
loop_
_entity.id
_entity.type
_entity.pdbx_description
1 polymer ?
#
loop_
_entity_poly.entity_id
_entity_poly.type
_entity_poly.pdbx_seq_one_letter_code
_entity_poly.pdbx_strand_id
1 'polypeptide(L)'
;MYHTVSNKDDEESLLPTKLDSESRMPDSKEWNPTEALENRKNPQRRSLISTLTSYRWLIDTSLLLIIIGLMTVLLRRDQWNKGSSVSWQIGGDFTAARLELPTQISKFEPDMSFVPMNTSEFFTDETLARWNTIMPAGTGFPGPGKIFSTTSMTHQLHCIYMMARIFSGVVSGNIQDIPTDYHFHFSHCVDYIRQGIMCSADLAVEVHEPADSDDFGPQDGGWSGHHVCKDYSKVIGYLEGQIADGARVILPIDD
;
A
#
# COMPACT_ATOMS: atom_id res chain seq x y z
N MET A 1 23.92 38.10 -30.70
CA MET A 1 24.11 39.22 -29.77
C MET A 1 23.19 39.01 -28.59
N TYR A 2 23.69 38.45 -27.49
CA TYR A 2 23.12 38.58 -26.14
C TYR A 2 24.29 38.43 -25.15
N HIS A 3 24.40 39.39 -24.24
CA HIS A 3 25.41 39.44 -23.20
C HIS A 3 24.95 38.69 -21.93
N THR A 4 25.94 38.06 -21.33
CA THR A 4 26.15 37.45 -20.00
C THR A 4 25.52 38.12 -18.77
N VAL A 5 25.20 37.32 -17.75
CA VAL A 5 25.95 37.26 -16.45
C VAL A 5 25.94 35.81 -15.93
N SER A 6 27.09 35.40 -15.39
CA SER A 6 27.46 34.07 -14.85
C SER A 6 27.54 34.11 -13.33
N ASN A 7 27.24 33.01 -12.66
CA ASN A 7 27.95 32.65 -11.43
C ASN A 7 28.10 31.12 -11.32
N LYS A 8 29.35 30.70 -11.08
CA LYS A 8 29.87 29.36 -10.86
C LYS A 8 30.65 29.43 -9.57
N ASP A 9 30.56 28.39 -8.73
CA ASP A 9 31.61 28.09 -7.76
C ASP A 9 32.08 26.66 -8.02
N ASP A 10 33.38 26.55 -8.31
CA ASP A 10 34.13 25.36 -8.68
C ASP A 10 34.90 24.78 -7.46
N GLU A 11 35.34 23.56 -7.68
CA GLU A 11 36.02 22.58 -6.83
C GLU A 11 37.54 22.81 -6.64
N GLU A 12 38.09 22.17 -5.59
CA GLU A 12 39.45 21.60 -5.42
C GLU A 12 40.75 22.45 -5.51
N SER A 13 41.68 22.22 -4.54
CA SER A 13 43.13 22.00 -4.78
C SER A 13 43.98 21.95 -3.47
N LEU A 14 44.49 20.75 -3.18
CA LEU A 14 45.88 20.32 -2.86
C LEU A 14 46.90 21.19 -2.05
N LEU A 15 47.49 20.49 -1.04
CA LEU A 15 48.71 20.61 -0.19
C LEU A 15 49.88 21.57 -0.56
N PRO A 16 50.74 21.92 0.44
CA PRO A 16 52.14 21.47 0.41
C PRO A 16 52.79 21.11 1.78
N THR A 17 54.05 20.63 1.71
CA THR A 17 54.80 19.74 2.62
C THR A 17 56.00 20.41 3.37
N LYS A 18 56.53 19.72 4.42
CA LYS A 18 57.91 19.73 5.03
C LYS A 18 58.28 20.87 6.03
N LEU A 19 59.11 20.73 7.09
CA LEU A 19 60.12 19.74 7.54
C LEU A 19 60.48 19.91 9.06
N ASP A 20 60.74 18.80 9.76
CA ASP A 20 61.61 18.43 10.92
C ASP A 20 62.18 19.44 11.96
N SER A 21 62.08 19.12 13.27
CA SER A 21 63.18 18.53 14.10
C SER A 21 63.06 18.73 15.65
N GLU A 22 63.32 17.63 16.36
CA GLU A 22 63.89 17.43 17.73
C GLU A 22 63.29 18.09 19.00
N SER A 23 62.88 17.26 19.98
CA SER A 23 63.78 16.82 21.07
C SER A 23 63.12 15.95 22.17
N ARG A 24 63.89 14.93 22.59
CA ARG A 24 63.96 14.26 23.93
C ARG A 24 62.84 13.35 24.45
N MET A 25 63.14 12.04 24.49
CA MET A 25 62.69 11.11 25.54
C MET A 25 63.51 11.29 26.85
N PRO A 26 63.12 10.69 28.00
CA PRO A 26 63.41 9.27 28.25
C PRO A 26 62.38 8.48 29.09
N ASP A 27 62.39 7.18 28.81
CA ASP A 27 62.35 5.99 29.69
C ASP A 27 61.23 5.71 30.70
N SER A 28 60.69 4.51 30.45
CA SER A 28 60.14 3.55 31.41
C SER A 28 60.96 3.38 32.69
N LYS A 29 60.27 3.28 33.83
CA LYS A 29 60.78 2.63 35.03
C LYS A 29 59.69 1.76 35.67
N GLU A 30 59.79 0.47 35.42
CA GLU A 30 59.41 -0.58 36.38
C GLU A 30 60.20 -0.39 37.69
N TRP A 31 59.63 -0.78 38.84
CA TRP A 31 60.25 -1.58 39.92
C TRP A 31 59.36 -1.61 41.18
N ASN A 32 58.68 -2.75 41.32
CA ASN A 32 58.38 -3.60 42.48
C ASN A 32 57.85 -3.12 43.85
N PRO A 33 57.03 -3.97 44.51
CA PRO A 33 56.36 -3.69 45.78
C PRO A 33 57.11 -4.27 46.98
N THR A 34 57.28 -3.49 48.05
CA THR A 34 57.28 -4.00 49.43
C THR A 34 57.23 -2.85 50.45
N GLU A 35 56.30 -3.01 51.40
CA GLU A 35 56.32 -2.47 52.78
C GLU A 35 56.16 -0.94 52.94
N ALA A 36 55.35 -0.39 53.84
CA ALA A 36 54.45 -0.90 54.86
C ALA A 36 53.58 0.29 55.26
N LEU A 37 52.32 0.04 55.61
CA LEU A 37 51.60 0.83 56.63
C LEU A 37 50.42 -0.02 57.10
N GLU A 38 50.68 -0.73 58.19
CA GLU A 38 49.63 -1.26 59.06
C GLU A 38 48.64 -0.13 59.38
N ASN A 39 47.35 -0.39 59.17
CA ASN A 39 46.36 0.28 59.98
C ASN A 39 45.22 -0.64 60.40
N ARG A 40 44.89 -0.49 61.67
CA ARG A 40 44.12 -1.37 62.54
C ARG A 40 42.61 -1.23 62.28
N LYS A 41 41.93 -2.39 62.23
CA LYS A 41 40.53 -2.68 62.62
C LYS A 41 39.38 -1.89 61.94
N ASN A 42 38.48 -2.64 61.30
CA ASN A 42 37.15 -2.84 61.92
C ASN A 42 36.46 -4.16 61.47
N PRO A 43 36.41 -5.22 62.31
CA PRO A 43 35.82 -6.52 61.94
C PRO A 43 34.28 -6.49 61.81
N GLN A 44 33.60 -5.46 62.34
CA GLN A 44 32.13 -5.36 62.25
C GLN A 44 31.63 -5.04 60.83
N ARG A 45 32.45 -4.40 59.97
CA ARG A 45 32.05 -4.09 58.58
C ARG A 45 32.14 -5.30 57.65
N ARG A 46 32.98 -6.30 57.96
CA ARG A 46 33.14 -7.52 57.15
C ARG A 46 32.00 -8.51 57.32
N SER A 47 31.36 -8.55 58.50
CA SER A 47 30.25 -9.47 58.79
C SER A 47 28.99 -9.15 57.97
N LEU A 48 28.68 -7.87 57.76
CA LEU A 48 27.55 -7.46 56.91
C LEU A 48 27.83 -7.68 55.41
N ILE A 49 29.09 -7.53 54.99
CA ILE A 49 29.50 -7.72 53.59
C ILE A 49 29.53 -9.22 53.21
N SER A 50 29.94 -10.10 54.14
CA SER A 50 29.94 -11.55 53.88
C SER A 50 28.54 -12.13 53.80
N THR A 51 27.59 -11.62 54.60
CA THR A 51 26.17 -11.99 54.46
C THR A 51 25.59 -11.46 53.15
N LEU A 52 25.91 -10.23 52.74
CA LEU A 52 25.49 -9.68 51.46
C LEU A 52 25.98 -10.50 50.26
N THR A 53 27.18 -11.09 50.32
CA THR A 53 27.67 -12.01 49.26
C THR A 53 26.96 -13.36 49.24
N SER A 54 26.51 -13.88 50.39
CA SER A 54 25.78 -15.15 50.47
C SER A 54 24.36 -15.06 49.91
N TYR A 55 23.73 -13.88 50.03
CA TYR A 55 22.39 -13.63 49.50
C TYR A 55 22.39 -13.06 48.07
N ARG A 56 23.55 -12.77 47.47
CA ARG A 56 23.65 -12.26 46.08
C ARG A 56 22.91 -13.12 45.08
N TRP A 57 23.11 -14.44 45.13
CA TRP A 57 22.42 -15.37 44.22
C TRP A 57 20.89 -15.34 44.39
N LEU A 58 20.39 -15.15 45.61
CA LEU A 58 18.94 -14.99 45.87
C LEU A 58 18.40 -13.66 45.36
N ILE A 59 19.19 -12.58 45.47
CA ILE A 59 18.84 -11.26 44.92
C ILE A 59 18.85 -11.31 43.39
N ASP A 60 19.87 -11.91 42.78
CA ASP A 60 20.02 -12.01 41.33
C ASP A 60 18.92 -12.89 40.71
N THR A 61 18.59 -14.02 41.34
CA THR A 61 17.48 -14.87 40.89
C THR A 61 16.12 -14.18 41.06
N SER A 62 15.90 -13.47 42.17
CA SER A 62 14.69 -12.65 42.36
C SER A 62 14.57 -11.55 41.32
N LEU A 63 15.66 -10.85 41.01
CA LEU A 63 15.69 -9.78 40.01
C LEU A 63 15.40 -10.35 38.61
N LEU A 64 15.99 -11.50 38.27
CA LEU A 64 15.76 -12.18 36.99
C LEU A 64 14.29 -12.58 36.82
N LEU A 65 13.66 -13.14 37.86
CA LEU A 65 12.24 -13.50 37.83
C LEU A 65 11.34 -12.26 37.67
N ILE A 66 11.69 -11.14 38.30
CA ILE A 66 10.98 -9.86 38.13
C ILE A 66 11.12 -9.35 36.69
N ILE A 67 12.32 -9.40 36.11
CA ILE A 67 12.56 -8.98 34.73
C ILE A 67 11.78 -9.86 33.75
N ILE A 68 11.78 -11.18 33.93
CA ILE A 68 10.99 -12.11 33.09
C ILE A 68 9.49 -11.85 33.26
N GLY A 69 9.02 -11.58 34.48
CA GLY A 69 7.64 -11.19 34.76
C GLY A 69 7.25 -9.88 34.06
N LEU A 70 8.10 -8.87 34.12
CA LEU A 70 7.88 -7.59 33.43
C LEU A 70 7.91 -7.76 31.91
N MET A 71 8.86 -8.53 31.39
CA MET A 71 8.95 -8.89 29.96
C MET A 71 7.68 -9.57 29.48
N THR A 72 7.17 -10.56 30.21
CA THR A 72 5.95 -11.28 29.83
C THR A 72 4.71 -10.40 29.91
N VAL A 73 4.62 -9.49 30.89
CA VAL A 73 3.55 -8.49 30.97
C VAL A 73 3.63 -7.49 29.81
N LEU A 74 4.82 -7.00 29.47
CA LEU A 74 5.03 -6.09 28.34
C LEU A 74 4.72 -6.76 27.00
N LEU A 75 5.14 -8.02 26.79
CA LEU A 75 4.82 -8.79 25.59
C LEU A 75 3.32 -9.07 25.47
N ARG A 76 2.63 -9.39 26.58
CA ARG A 76 1.17 -9.56 26.59
C ARG A 76 0.45 -8.25 26.30
N ARG A 77 0.92 -7.13 26.86
CA ARG A 77 0.36 -5.80 26.62
C ARG A 77 0.60 -5.35 25.17
N ASP A 78 1.78 -5.62 24.62
CA ASP A 78 2.10 -5.34 23.21
C ASP A 78 1.23 -6.19 22.27
N GLN A 79 1.06 -7.49 22.56
CA GLN A 79 0.15 -8.35 21.79
C GLN A 79 -1.31 -7.88 21.89
N TRP A 80 -1.77 -7.47 23.07
CA TRP A 80 -3.11 -6.91 23.26
C TRP A 80 -3.31 -5.60 22.47
N ASN A 81 -2.29 -4.74 22.46
CA ASN A 81 -2.30 -3.48 21.72
C ASN A 81 -2.20 -3.71 20.20
N LYS A 82 -1.45 -4.71 19.74
CA LYS A 82 -1.37 -5.11 18.32
C LYS A 82 -2.69 -5.65 17.78
N GLY A 83 -3.52 -6.27 18.62
CA GLY A 83 -4.87 -6.74 18.23
C GLY A 83 -5.90 -5.63 18.00
N SER A 84 -5.54 -4.34 18.23
CA SER A 84 -6.49 -3.23 18.24
C SER A 84 -6.25 -2.17 17.15
N SER A 85 -5.23 -2.30 16.30
CA SER A 85 -5.03 -1.36 15.20
C SER A 85 -6.04 -1.63 14.09
N VAL A 86 -6.88 -0.63 13.81
CA VAL A 86 -7.74 -0.60 12.62
C VAL A 86 -6.84 -0.66 11.38
N SER A 87 -7.10 -1.61 10.48
CA SER A 87 -6.35 -1.85 9.25
C SER A 87 -7.29 -1.63 8.07
N TRP A 88 -7.04 -0.60 7.26
CA TRP A 88 -7.78 -0.39 6.02
C TRP A 88 -7.07 -1.10 4.88
N GLN A 89 -7.77 -1.99 4.19
CA GLN A 89 -7.33 -2.51 2.92
C GLN A 89 -7.50 -1.43 1.83
N ILE A 90 -6.52 -1.30 0.93
CA ILE A 90 -6.62 -0.41 -0.24
C ILE A 90 -7.91 -0.71 -1.02
N GLY A 91 -8.59 0.34 -1.47
CA GLY A 91 -9.89 0.24 -2.14
C GLY A 91 -11.01 -0.34 -1.25
N GLY A 92 -10.85 -0.30 0.07
CA GLY A 92 -11.89 -0.64 1.05
C GLY A 92 -12.83 0.52 1.35
N ASP A 93 -13.96 0.21 1.98
CA ASP A 93 -14.87 1.23 2.51
C ASP A 93 -14.31 1.76 3.85
N PHE A 94 -14.16 3.07 3.98
CA PHE A 94 -13.62 3.69 5.20
C PHE A 94 -14.50 3.40 6.43
N THR A 95 -15.79 3.13 6.23
CA THR A 95 -16.73 2.75 7.28
C THR A 95 -16.59 1.28 7.70
N ALA A 96 -16.02 0.44 6.84
CA ALA A 96 -15.82 -0.99 7.06
C ALA A 96 -14.34 -1.29 7.37
N ALA A 97 -13.75 -0.55 8.30
CA ALA A 97 -12.32 -0.53 8.59
C ALA A 97 -11.70 -1.84 9.14
N ARG A 98 -12.44 -2.95 9.14
CA ARG A 98 -12.00 -4.30 9.50
C ARG A 98 -12.32 -5.34 8.44
N LEU A 99 -12.97 -4.93 7.34
CA LEU A 99 -13.26 -5.83 6.24
C LEU A 99 -12.01 -5.95 5.36
N GLU A 100 -11.32 -7.08 5.51
CA GLU A 100 -10.24 -7.48 4.61
C GLU A 100 -10.77 -8.58 3.69
N LEU A 101 -10.85 -8.28 2.39
CA LEU A 101 -11.21 -9.28 1.39
C LEU A 101 -9.95 -10.02 0.92
N PRO A 102 -10.02 -11.33 0.64
CA PRO A 102 -8.90 -12.09 0.10
C PRO A 102 -8.34 -11.44 -1.17
N THR A 103 -7.04 -11.59 -1.39
CA THR A 103 -6.34 -11.11 -2.60
C THR A 103 -5.82 -12.28 -3.43
N GLN A 104 -5.66 -12.05 -4.73
CA GLN A 104 -5.10 -12.99 -5.69
C GLN A 104 -4.19 -12.28 -6.69
N ILE A 105 -3.24 -13.03 -7.24
CA ILE A 105 -2.44 -12.55 -8.37
C ILE A 105 -3.25 -12.75 -9.64
N SER A 106 -3.38 -11.70 -10.46
CA SER A 106 -4.06 -11.75 -11.75
C SER A 106 -3.11 -11.21 -12.82
N LYS A 107 -3.02 -11.93 -13.93
CA LYS A 107 -2.47 -11.40 -15.18
C LYS A 107 -3.66 -10.98 -16.03
N PHE A 108 -3.62 -9.77 -16.58
CA PHE A 108 -4.69 -9.29 -17.43
C PHE A 108 -4.58 -9.89 -18.83
N GLU A 109 -5.72 -10.09 -19.48
CA GLU A 109 -5.81 -10.58 -20.86
C GLU A 109 -6.88 -9.76 -21.59
N PRO A 110 -6.65 -9.40 -22.87
CA PRO A 110 -7.63 -8.67 -23.65
C PRO A 110 -8.87 -9.55 -23.89
N ASP A 111 -10.05 -9.00 -23.61
CA ASP A 111 -11.34 -9.66 -23.87
C ASP A 111 -12.26 -8.74 -24.67
N MET A 112 -12.29 -8.97 -25.99
CA MET A 112 -13.07 -8.17 -26.93
C MET A 112 -14.59 -8.40 -26.82
N SER A 113 -15.05 -9.35 -25.99
CA SER A 113 -16.49 -9.51 -25.72
C SER A 113 -17.08 -8.36 -24.90
N PHE A 114 -16.25 -7.65 -24.11
CA PHE A 114 -16.68 -6.44 -23.39
C PHE A 114 -16.65 -5.20 -24.28
N VAL A 115 -15.73 -5.15 -25.26
CA VAL A 115 -15.56 -4.01 -26.16
C VAL A 115 -15.34 -4.51 -27.60
N PRO A 116 -16.43 -4.86 -28.32
CA PRO A 116 -16.31 -5.36 -29.69
C PRO A 116 -15.64 -4.36 -30.63
N MET A 117 -14.83 -4.85 -31.58
CA MET A 117 -14.17 -4.00 -32.58
C MET A 117 -15.16 -3.30 -33.51
N ASN A 118 -16.27 -3.96 -33.82
CA ASN A 118 -17.37 -3.35 -34.53
C ASN A 118 -18.21 -2.53 -33.55
N THR A 119 -18.09 -1.22 -33.60
CA THR A 119 -18.75 -0.29 -32.67
C THR A 119 -20.27 -0.40 -32.65
N SER A 120 -20.90 -0.90 -33.72
CA SER A 120 -22.35 -1.13 -33.74
C SER A 120 -22.77 -2.30 -32.83
N GLU A 121 -21.89 -3.29 -32.62
CA GLU A 121 -22.17 -4.47 -31.78
C GLU A 121 -22.24 -4.11 -30.29
N PHE A 122 -21.65 -2.98 -29.87
CA PHE A 122 -21.71 -2.52 -28.48
C PHE A 122 -23.14 -2.30 -27.98
N PHE A 123 -24.08 -1.98 -28.89
CA PHE A 123 -25.49 -1.75 -28.58
C PHE A 123 -26.34 -3.04 -28.56
N THR A 124 -25.71 -4.22 -28.67
CA THR A 124 -26.42 -5.50 -28.61
C THR A 124 -26.68 -5.94 -27.17
N ASP A 125 -27.75 -6.71 -26.99
CA ASP A 125 -28.07 -7.36 -25.72
C ASP A 125 -26.95 -8.30 -25.25
N GLU A 126 -26.16 -8.85 -26.18
CA GLU A 126 -25.03 -9.73 -25.87
C GLU A 126 -23.91 -8.96 -25.16
N THR A 127 -23.51 -7.80 -25.68
CA THR A 127 -22.50 -6.95 -25.02
C THR A 127 -22.99 -6.46 -23.66
N LEU A 128 -24.25 -6.00 -23.57
CA LEU A 128 -24.82 -5.59 -22.29
C LEU A 128 -24.87 -6.76 -21.28
N ALA A 129 -25.26 -7.96 -21.72
CA ALA A 129 -25.27 -9.15 -20.87
C ALA A 129 -23.86 -9.50 -20.39
N ARG A 130 -22.84 -9.34 -21.24
CA ARG A 130 -21.44 -9.57 -20.86
C ARG A 130 -20.99 -8.62 -19.76
N TRP A 131 -21.27 -7.33 -19.88
CA TRP A 131 -21.01 -6.33 -18.83
C TRP A 131 -21.76 -6.62 -17.52
N ASN A 132 -22.99 -7.13 -17.60
CA ASN A 132 -23.73 -7.52 -16.39
C ASN A 132 -23.09 -8.72 -15.66
N THR A 133 -22.26 -9.54 -16.31
CA THR A 133 -21.57 -10.66 -15.63
C THR A 133 -20.54 -10.22 -14.59
N ILE A 134 -20.06 -8.97 -14.66
CA ILE A 134 -19.12 -8.39 -13.70
C ILE A 134 -19.82 -7.45 -12.70
N MET A 135 -21.15 -7.35 -12.75
CA MET A 135 -21.91 -6.57 -11.77
C MET A 135 -22.54 -7.50 -10.74
N PRO A 136 -22.73 -7.05 -9.48
CA PRO A 136 -23.40 -7.85 -8.46
C PRO A 136 -24.87 -8.06 -8.81
N ALA A 137 -25.43 -9.24 -8.52
CA ALA A 137 -26.85 -9.47 -8.67
C ALA A 137 -27.69 -8.53 -7.78
N GLY A 138 -28.90 -8.20 -8.25
CA GLY A 138 -29.82 -7.33 -7.50
C GLY A 138 -29.52 -5.83 -7.64
N THR A 139 -28.75 -5.42 -8.64
CA THR A 139 -28.65 -4.00 -9.02
C THR A 139 -30.03 -3.42 -9.33
N GLY A 140 -30.19 -2.13 -9.08
CA GLY A 140 -31.45 -1.45 -9.36
C GLY A 140 -31.51 -0.04 -8.77
N PHE A 141 -32.58 0.65 -9.11
CA PHE A 141 -32.81 2.02 -8.66
C PHE A 141 -33.49 2.04 -7.28
N PRO A 142 -33.09 2.94 -6.37
CA PRO A 142 -33.67 3.04 -5.03
C PRO A 142 -35.15 3.51 -5.04
N GLY A 143 -35.60 4.07 -6.17
CA GLY A 143 -36.89 4.75 -6.34
C GLY A 143 -36.82 6.26 -6.04
N PRO A 144 -37.85 7.04 -6.42
CA PRO A 144 -37.84 8.50 -6.28
C PRO A 144 -37.66 8.96 -4.84
N GLY A 145 -36.81 9.96 -4.62
CA GLY A 145 -36.62 10.62 -3.31
C GLY A 145 -35.85 9.80 -2.28
N LYS A 146 -35.29 8.64 -2.64
CA LYS A 146 -34.44 7.85 -1.76
C LYS A 146 -32.96 8.17 -2.00
N ILE A 147 -32.22 8.27 -0.91
CA ILE A 147 -30.76 8.37 -0.95
C ILE A 147 -30.22 7.03 -1.44
N PHE A 148 -29.34 7.06 -2.43
CA PHE A 148 -28.52 5.92 -2.81
C PHE A 148 -27.05 6.25 -2.64
N SER A 149 -26.23 5.20 -2.57
CA SER A 149 -24.79 5.31 -2.53
C SER A 149 -24.22 4.17 -3.34
N THR A 150 -23.61 4.48 -4.47
CA THR A 150 -22.94 3.47 -5.31
C THR A 150 -21.59 3.10 -4.71
N THR A 151 -21.17 1.86 -4.90
CA THR A 151 -19.80 1.45 -4.57
C THR A 151 -18.84 2.05 -5.58
N SER A 152 -17.69 2.58 -5.13
CA SER A 152 -16.70 3.18 -6.04
C SER A 152 -16.30 2.22 -7.18
N MET A 153 -16.06 0.94 -6.89
CA MET A 153 -15.74 -0.06 -7.92
C MET A 153 -16.83 -0.18 -9.00
N THR A 154 -18.10 -0.30 -8.62
CA THR A 154 -19.21 -0.44 -9.59
C THR A 154 -19.45 0.85 -10.36
N HIS A 155 -19.20 2.01 -9.76
CA HIS A 155 -19.25 3.29 -10.45
C HIS A 155 -18.11 3.45 -11.47
N GLN A 156 -16.91 2.96 -11.16
CA GLN A 156 -15.81 2.92 -12.13
C GLN A 156 -16.16 2.02 -13.32
N LEU A 157 -16.81 0.86 -13.10
CA LEU A 157 -17.27 0.01 -14.19
C LEU A 157 -18.33 0.69 -15.06
N HIS A 158 -19.33 1.34 -14.44
CA HIS A 158 -20.31 2.16 -15.16
C HIS A 158 -19.63 3.24 -16.01
N CYS A 159 -18.66 3.98 -15.45
CA CYS A 159 -17.91 4.99 -16.18
C CYS A 159 -17.21 4.42 -17.43
N ILE A 160 -16.55 3.26 -17.32
CA ILE A 160 -15.91 2.63 -18.48
C ILE A 160 -16.94 2.16 -19.50
N TYR A 161 -18.04 1.55 -19.07
CA TYR A 161 -19.14 1.14 -19.95
C TYR A 161 -19.70 2.35 -20.72
N MET A 162 -19.98 3.46 -20.03
CA MET A 162 -20.51 4.67 -20.63
C MET A 162 -19.52 5.35 -21.58
N MET A 163 -18.23 5.36 -21.25
CA MET A 163 -17.20 5.86 -22.16
C MET A 163 -17.16 5.04 -23.46
N ALA A 164 -17.20 3.70 -23.37
CA ALA A 164 -17.24 2.83 -24.53
C ALA A 164 -18.54 2.98 -25.33
N ARG A 165 -19.69 3.13 -24.65
CA ARG A 165 -21.00 3.38 -25.28
C ARG A 165 -21.01 4.70 -26.07
N ILE A 166 -20.52 5.77 -25.45
CA ILE A 166 -20.44 7.10 -26.07
C ILE A 166 -19.52 7.06 -27.29
N PHE A 167 -18.33 6.47 -27.15
CA PHE A 167 -17.40 6.31 -28.27
C PHE A 167 -18.06 5.53 -29.43
N SER A 168 -18.65 4.39 -29.12
CA SER A 168 -19.33 3.52 -30.10
C SER A 168 -20.47 4.26 -30.81
N GLY A 169 -21.30 5.00 -30.08
CA GLY A 169 -22.41 5.78 -30.64
C GLY A 169 -21.93 6.91 -31.55
N VAL A 170 -20.86 7.61 -31.17
CA VAL A 170 -20.27 8.67 -32.00
C VAL A 170 -19.69 8.11 -33.30
N VAL A 171 -18.94 7.01 -33.22
CA VAL A 171 -18.28 6.41 -34.39
C VAL A 171 -19.27 5.74 -35.35
N SER A 172 -20.28 5.06 -34.81
CA SER A 172 -21.32 4.38 -35.62
C SER A 172 -22.40 5.33 -36.15
N GLY A 173 -22.47 6.56 -35.65
CA GLY A 173 -23.55 7.51 -35.96
C GLY A 173 -24.84 7.27 -35.16
N ASN A 174 -24.84 6.36 -34.19
CA ASN A 174 -25.96 6.06 -33.28
C ASN A 174 -26.05 7.07 -32.11
N ILE A 175 -26.07 8.36 -32.44
CA ILE A 175 -26.11 9.45 -31.43
C ILE A 175 -27.42 9.45 -30.61
N GLN A 176 -28.49 8.83 -31.12
CA GLN A 176 -29.77 8.76 -30.41
C GLN A 176 -29.75 7.77 -29.25
N ASP A 177 -28.81 6.82 -29.25
CA ASP A 177 -28.72 5.75 -28.25
C ASP A 177 -27.70 6.04 -27.14
N ILE A 178 -27.15 7.26 -27.11
CA ILE A 178 -26.22 7.76 -26.09
C ILE A 178 -26.86 8.92 -25.30
N PRO A 179 -26.42 9.20 -24.06
CA PRO A 179 -26.96 10.29 -23.25
C PRO A 179 -26.85 11.65 -23.94
N THR A 180 -27.84 12.53 -23.77
CA THR A 180 -27.85 13.86 -24.40
C THR A 180 -26.69 14.76 -23.94
N ASP A 181 -26.15 14.50 -22.76
CA ASP A 181 -25.04 15.21 -22.13
C ASP A 181 -23.70 14.44 -22.26
N TYR A 182 -23.59 13.54 -23.25
CA TYR A 182 -22.45 12.63 -23.42
C TYR A 182 -21.08 13.29 -23.31
N HIS A 183 -20.90 14.55 -23.75
CA HIS A 183 -19.63 15.27 -23.60
C HIS A 183 -19.25 15.51 -22.13
N PHE A 184 -20.21 15.95 -21.30
CA PHE A 184 -19.99 16.17 -19.88
C PHE A 184 -19.79 14.84 -19.16
N HIS A 185 -20.66 13.87 -19.44
CA HIS A 185 -20.60 12.54 -18.84
C HIS A 185 -19.24 11.88 -19.13
N PHE A 186 -18.79 11.86 -20.38
CA PHE A 186 -17.48 11.32 -20.78
C PHE A 186 -16.32 12.00 -20.01
N SER A 187 -16.33 13.33 -19.92
CA SER A 187 -15.27 14.09 -19.24
C SER A 187 -15.25 13.79 -17.73
N HIS A 188 -16.42 13.65 -17.11
CA HIS A 188 -16.56 13.25 -15.71
C HIS A 188 -16.01 11.84 -15.47
N CYS A 189 -16.37 10.88 -16.33
CA CYS A 189 -15.88 9.51 -16.25
C CYS A 189 -14.35 9.45 -16.35
N VAL A 190 -13.75 10.19 -17.28
CA VAL A 190 -12.29 10.27 -17.42
C VAL A 190 -11.62 10.72 -16.12
N ASP A 191 -12.10 11.80 -15.50
CA ASP A 191 -11.51 12.27 -14.25
C ASP A 191 -11.77 11.32 -13.07
N TYR A 192 -12.96 10.71 -13.00
CA TYR A 192 -13.30 9.75 -11.95
C TYR A 192 -12.41 8.51 -12.01
N ILE A 193 -12.21 7.93 -13.19
CA ILE A 193 -11.33 6.78 -13.40
C ILE A 193 -9.87 7.14 -13.09
N ARG A 194 -9.39 8.32 -13.53
CA ARG A 194 -8.06 8.81 -13.18
C ARG A 194 -7.86 8.83 -11.66
N GLN A 195 -8.83 9.33 -10.90
CA GLN A 195 -8.76 9.33 -9.43
C GLN A 195 -8.79 7.91 -8.84
N GLY A 196 -9.59 7.01 -9.42
CA GLY A 196 -9.62 5.59 -9.04
C GLY A 196 -8.26 4.91 -9.22
N ILE A 197 -7.61 5.11 -10.37
CA ILE A 197 -6.26 4.58 -10.67
C ILE A 197 -5.22 5.14 -9.70
N MET A 198 -5.25 6.45 -9.43
CA MET A 198 -4.33 7.06 -8.45
C MET A 198 -4.58 6.56 -7.03
N CYS A 199 -5.82 6.23 -6.69
CA CYS A 199 -6.19 5.69 -5.38
C CYS A 199 -5.74 4.23 -5.21
N SER A 200 -5.84 3.41 -6.24
CA SER A 200 -5.35 2.02 -6.21
C SER A 200 -3.83 1.96 -6.30
N ALA A 201 -3.22 2.87 -7.06
CA ALA A 201 -1.78 3.00 -7.28
C ALA A 201 -1.12 1.63 -7.54
N ASP A 202 -1.63 0.91 -8.54
CA ASP A 202 -1.08 -0.39 -8.91
C ASP A 202 0.39 -0.25 -9.35
N LEU A 203 1.26 -1.05 -8.74
CA LEU A 203 2.71 -1.02 -8.94
C LEU A 203 3.22 -2.24 -9.73
N ALA A 204 2.32 -3.02 -10.35
CA ALA A 204 2.70 -4.10 -11.24
C ALA A 204 3.64 -3.59 -12.34
N VAL A 205 4.67 -4.37 -12.65
CA VAL A 205 5.62 -4.06 -13.72
C VAL A 205 5.15 -4.72 -15.00
N GLU A 206 4.82 -3.91 -16.00
CA GLU A 206 4.52 -4.32 -17.37
C GLU A 206 5.80 -4.20 -18.21
N VAL A 207 6.37 -5.35 -18.57
CA VAL A 207 7.60 -5.43 -19.36
C VAL A 207 7.23 -5.43 -20.84
N HIS A 208 7.90 -4.58 -21.62
CA HIS A 208 7.83 -4.57 -23.07
C HIS A 208 9.06 -5.19 -23.70
N GLU A 209 8.88 -6.15 -24.61
CA GLU A 209 9.95 -6.73 -25.41
C GLU A 209 9.97 -6.15 -26.83
N PRO A 210 11.13 -6.10 -27.51
CA PRO A 210 11.21 -5.61 -28.90
C PRO A 210 10.38 -6.40 -29.92
N ALA A 211 9.90 -7.59 -29.53
CA ALA A 211 9.08 -8.47 -30.35
C ALA A 211 7.59 -8.44 -29.94
N ASP A 212 7.19 -7.56 -29.02
CA ASP A 212 5.79 -7.37 -28.64
C ASP A 212 4.95 -7.07 -29.88
N SER A 213 3.71 -7.55 -29.88
CA SER A 213 2.78 -7.23 -30.95
C SER A 213 2.41 -5.75 -30.89
N ASP A 214 2.38 -5.08 -32.05
CA ASP A 214 2.20 -3.63 -32.14
C ASP A 214 0.85 -3.11 -31.62
N ASP A 215 -0.16 -3.95 -31.36
CA ASP A 215 -1.40 -3.56 -30.63
C ASP A 215 -2.36 -4.77 -30.42
N PHE A 216 -2.99 -4.86 -29.24
CA PHE A 216 -4.10 -5.76 -28.85
C PHE A 216 -3.87 -7.29 -28.95
N GLY A 217 -2.64 -7.74 -29.16
CA GLY A 217 -2.30 -9.17 -29.19
C GLY A 217 -2.09 -9.77 -27.78
N PRO A 218 -2.16 -11.10 -27.62
CA PRO A 218 -1.78 -11.77 -26.37
C PRO A 218 -0.30 -11.57 -25.98
N GLN A 219 0.50 -11.00 -26.89
CA GLN A 219 1.91 -10.63 -26.73
C GLN A 219 2.13 -9.11 -26.61
N ASP A 220 1.07 -8.32 -26.41
CA ASP A 220 1.22 -6.90 -26.08
C ASP A 220 1.77 -6.79 -24.64
N GLY A 221 2.95 -6.18 -24.50
CA GLY A 221 3.64 -6.00 -23.23
C GLY A 221 2.82 -5.24 -22.18
N GLY A 222 1.82 -4.46 -22.60
CA GLY A 222 0.88 -3.79 -21.70
C GLY A 222 0.00 -4.75 -20.88
N TRP A 223 -0.02 -6.05 -21.21
CA TRP A 223 -0.75 -7.09 -20.46
C TRP A 223 0.19 -8.07 -19.75
N SER A 224 1.50 -7.79 -19.72
CA SER A 224 2.50 -8.69 -19.14
C SER A 224 2.56 -8.63 -17.60
N GLY A 225 1.98 -7.57 -17.01
CA GLY A 225 1.96 -7.32 -15.58
C GLY A 225 1.26 -8.41 -14.77
N HIS A 226 1.76 -8.62 -13.55
CA HIS A 226 1.11 -9.47 -12.55
C HIS A 226 0.63 -8.59 -11.40
N HIS A 227 -0.68 -8.45 -11.29
CA HIS A 227 -1.36 -7.51 -10.43
C HIS A 227 -1.83 -8.19 -9.15
N VAL A 228 -1.76 -7.49 -8.01
CA VAL A 228 -2.32 -7.97 -6.74
C VAL A 228 -3.74 -7.43 -6.60
N CYS A 229 -4.72 -8.23 -6.98
CA CYS A 229 -6.13 -7.83 -6.97
C CYS A 229 -6.85 -8.37 -5.75
N LYS A 230 -7.96 -7.73 -5.35
CA LYS A 230 -8.96 -8.41 -4.51
C LYS A 230 -9.54 -9.58 -5.31
N ASP A 231 -9.83 -10.69 -4.64
CA ASP A 231 -10.59 -11.78 -5.23
C ASP A 231 -11.97 -11.25 -5.59
N TYR A 232 -12.18 -11.08 -6.90
CA TYR A 232 -13.36 -10.43 -7.44
C TYR A 232 -14.64 -11.17 -7.05
N SER A 233 -14.60 -12.50 -6.96
CA SER A 233 -15.74 -13.31 -6.52
C SER A 233 -16.16 -12.98 -5.09
N LYS A 234 -15.20 -12.68 -4.21
CA LYS A 234 -15.46 -12.27 -2.82
C LYS A 234 -15.99 -10.85 -2.74
N VAL A 235 -15.50 -9.95 -3.62
CA VAL A 235 -16.05 -8.59 -3.73
C VAL A 235 -17.52 -8.64 -4.16
N ILE A 236 -17.83 -9.38 -5.23
CA ILE A 236 -19.20 -9.54 -5.73
C ILE A 236 -20.11 -10.13 -4.66
N GLY A 237 -19.73 -11.27 -4.06
CA GLY A 237 -20.55 -11.90 -3.02
C GLY A 237 -20.76 -11.02 -1.79
N TYR A 238 -19.78 -10.19 -1.41
CA TYR A 238 -19.96 -9.19 -0.35
C TYR A 238 -20.99 -8.12 -0.73
N LEU A 239 -20.90 -7.56 -1.96
CA LEU A 239 -21.83 -6.54 -2.42
C LEU A 239 -23.26 -7.08 -2.56
N GLU A 240 -23.43 -8.30 -3.07
CA GLU A 240 -24.72 -8.98 -3.16
C GLU A 240 -25.35 -9.18 -1.77
N GLY A 241 -24.55 -9.59 -0.78
CA GLY A 241 -25.01 -9.67 0.61
C GLY A 241 -25.50 -8.31 1.14
N GLN A 242 -24.76 -7.23 0.88
CA GLN A 242 -25.15 -5.88 1.28
C GLN A 242 -26.42 -5.38 0.58
N ILE A 243 -26.63 -5.76 -0.68
CA ILE A 243 -27.87 -5.48 -1.41
C ILE A 243 -29.03 -6.25 -0.78
N ALA A 244 -28.87 -7.55 -0.54
CA ALA A 244 -29.90 -8.41 0.04
C ALA A 244 -30.31 -7.94 1.44
N ASP A 245 -29.36 -7.45 2.23
CA ASP A 245 -29.60 -6.88 3.56
C ASP A 245 -30.22 -5.46 3.52
N GLY A 246 -30.36 -4.87 2.33
CA GLY A 246 -30.84 -3.50 2.14
C GLY A 246 -29.87 -2.42 2.65
N ALA A 247 -28.63 -2.80 2.97
CA ALA A 247 -27.59 -1.89 3.44
C ALA A 247 -26.99 -1.06 2.30
N ARG A 248 -27.14 -1.52 1.06
CA ARG A 248 -26.54 -0.89 -0.12
C ARG A 248 -27.46 -0.99 -1.34
N VAL A 249 -27.43 0.06 -2.17
CA VAL A 249 -28.07 0.07 -3.49
C VAL A 249 -26.98 0.31 -4.53
N ILE A 250 -26.92 -0.57 -5.53
CA ILE A 250 -25.97 -0.46 -6.64
C ILE A 250 -26.80 -0.30 -7.91
N LEU A 251 -26.46 0.72 -8.70
CA LEU A 251 -27.17 1.00 -9.94
C LEU A 251 -26.80 -0.05 -11.03
N PRO A 252 -27.66 -0.27 -12.02
CA PRO A 252 -27.32 -1.04 -13.23
C PRO A 252 -26.04 -0.52 -13.90
N ILE A 253 -25.44 -1.30 -14.80
CA ILE A 253 -24.23 -0.86 -15.51
C ILE A 253 -24.50 0.27 -16.51
N ASP A 254 -25.72 0.32 -17.04
CA ASP A 254 -26.16 1.14 -18.17
C ASP A 254 -27.16 2.23 -17.78
N ASP A 255 -27.19 2.61 -16.49
CA ASP A 255 -28.11 3.61 -15.94
C ASP A 255 -27.96 5.03 -16.49
#